data_AF-A0A9D8NVM0-F1
#
_entry.id   AF-A0A9D8NVM0-F1
#
_cell.length_a   1.000
_cell.length_b   1.000
_cell.length_c   1.000
_cell.angle_alpha   90.00
_cell.angle_beta   90.00
_cell.angle_gamma   90.00
#
_symmetry.space_group_name_H-M   'P 1'
#
loop_
_entity.id
_entity.type
_entity.pdbx_description
1 polymer ?
#
loop_
_entity_poly.entity_id
_entity_poly.type
_entity_poly.pdbx_seq_one_letter_code
_entity_poly.pdbx_strand_id
1 'polypeptide(L)'
;MKIMLDLSPEGIRDRIERFRVDFWQLRTPLTKYALAGCVYGLDNGCFGGSLPRAWHRLIDDARQVRPLWVTLPDVVGDARRTMELFEHFEMTVHGLPKALVIQDGIDGISIPWDRIDAVFIGGTDAFKQGPSAKAVATAARILKKWVHVGRVNTPSRALYWRGLADSVDGSGISRYDHMLRDLLRGINGDTGQQCLF
;
A
#
# COMPACT_ATOMS: atom_id res chain seq x y z
N MET A 1 7.32 7.42 7.16
CA MET A 1 6.46 6.94 6.07
C MET A 1 7.28 6.84 4.80
N LYS A 2 7.43 5.64 4.24
CA LYS A 2 8.15 5.37 2.99
C LYS A 2 7.19 5.46 1.80
N ILE A 3 7.69 5.92 0.65
CA ILE A 3 6.90 5.98 -0.58
C ILE A 3 7.28 4.78 -1.44
N MET A 4 6.27 4.01 -1.85
CA MET A 4 6.41 2.90 -2.78
C MET A 4 5.88 3.33 -4.16
N LEU A 5 6.69 3.10 -5.20
CA LEU A 5 6.33 3.42 -6.58
C LEU A 5 6.17 2.14 -7.40
N ASP A 6 5.11 2.08 -8.21
CA ASP A 6 4.89 1.01 -9.18
C ASP A 6 5.60 1.36 -10.49
N LEU A 7 6.91 1.11 -10.51
CA LEU A 7 7.80 1.42 -11.63
C LEU A 7 8.78 0.28 -11.89
N SER A 8 9.33 0.27 -13.11
CA SER A 8 10.43 -0.61 -13.50
C SER A 8 11.69 -0.31 -12.67
N PRO A 9 12.68 -1.22 -12.64
CA PRO A 9 13.97 -0.96 -11.98
C PRO A 9 14.63 0.35 -12.45
N GLU A 10 14.59 0.62 -13.75
CA GLU A 10 15.09 1.87 -14.32
C GLU A 10 14.28 3.08 -13.88
N GLY A 11 12.95 2.97 -13.86
CA GLY A 11 12.07 4.04 -13.38
C GLY A 11 12.31 4.38 -11.91
N ILE A 12 12.50 3.38 -11.04
CA ILE A 12 12.87 3.62 -9.63
C ILE A 12 14.21 4.34 -9.53
N ARG A 13 15.25 3.88 -10.25
CA ARG A 13 16.57 4.51 -10.25
C ARG A 13 16.51 5.96 -10.71
N ASP A 14 15.81 6.24 -11.82
CA ASP A 14 15.62 7.60 -12.33
C ASP A 14 14.96 8.51 -11.28
N ARG A 15 13.91 8.02 -10.59
CA ARG A 15 13.24 8.82 -9.54
C ARG A 15 14.14 9.08 -8.34
N ILE A 16 14.92 8.10 -7.89
CA ILE A 16 15.89 8.29 -6.80
C ILE A 16 16.92 9.37 -7.20
N GLU A 17 17.47 9.29 -8.41
CA GLU A 17 18.47 10.25 -8.89
C GLU A 17 17.92 11.68 -8.97
N ARG A 18 16.73 11.84 -9.56
CA ARG A 18 16.13 13.15 -9.82
C ARG A 18 15.58 13.83 -8.57
N PHE A 19 15.00 13.06 -7.66
CA PHE A 19 14.35 13.60 -6.47
C PHE A 19 15.22 13.49 -5.20
N ARG A 20 16.33 12.75 -5.26
CA ARG A 20 17.24 12.53 -4.12
C ARG A 20 16.53 11.98 -2.88
N VAL A 21 15.56 11.10 -3.11
CA VAL A 21 14.75 10.44 -2.08
C VAL A 21 14.79 8.94 -2.30
N ASP A 22 14.96 8.17 -1.22
CA ASP A 22 14.89 6.72 -1.27
C ASP A 22 13.44 6.25 -1.48
N PHE A 23 13.17 5.71 -2.67
CA PHE A 23 11.90 5.07 -3.00
C PHE A 23 11.99 3.55 -2.88
N TRP A 24 10.90 2.96 -2.43
CA TRP A 24 10.69 1.52 -2.44
C TRP A 24 9.81 1.13 -3.62
N GLN A 25 9.76 -0.15 -3.95
CA GLN A 25 8.95 -0.62 -5.07
C GLN A 25 7.59 -1.16 -4.57
N LEU A 26 6.51 -0.77 -5.24
CA LEU A 26 5.26 -1.53 -5.21
C LEU A 26 5.28 -2.46 -6.43
N ARG A 27 5.25 -3.78 -6.22
CA ARG A 27 5.04 -4.73 -7.33
C ARG A 27 3.57 -5.07 -7.42
N THR A 28 3.03 -5.06 -8.63
CA THR A 28 1.64 -5.45 -8.91
C THR A 28 1.60 -6.37 -10.13
N PRO A 29 0.66 -7.33 -10.20
CA PRO A 29 0.50 -8.19 -11.38
C PRO A 29 0.02 -7.46 -12.63
N LEU A 30 -0.39 -6.19 -12.50
CA LEU A 30 -0.87 -5.37 -13.60
C LEU A 30 0.25 -4.82 -14.50
N THR A 31 1.37 -4.39 -13.91
CA THR A 31 2.53 -3.84 -14.63
C THR A 31 3.60 -4.87 -14.92
N LYS A 32 3.71 -5.90 -14.09
CA LYS A 32 4.67 -7.02 -14.24
C LYS A 32 6.13 -6.57 -14.29
N TYR A 33 6.46 -5.43 -13.68
CA TYR A 33 7.84 -4.99 -13.57
C TYR A 33 8.69 -6.00 -12.78
N ALA A 34 9.96 -6.13 -13.18
CA ALA A 34 10.95 -6.89 -12.44
C ALA A 34 11.28 -6.20 -11.10
N LEU A 35 11.89 -6.95 -10.17
CA LEU A 35 12.37 -6.42 -8.91
C LEU A 35 13.43 -5.33 -9.16
N ALA A 36 13.27 -4.18 -8.51
CA ALA A 36 14.17 -3.04 -8.65
C ALA A 36 15.49 -3.18 -7.86
N GLY A 37 15.63 -4.24 -7.05
CA GLY A 37 16.78 -4.42 -6.14
C GLY A 37 16.70 -3.57 -4.87
N CYS A 38 15.57 -2.91 -4.63
CA CYS A 38 15.26 -2.23 -3.37
C CYS A 38 14.16 -2.98 -2.60
N VAL A 39 13.87 -2.52 -1.39
CA VAL A 39 12.77 -3.03 -0.56
C VAL A 39 11.45 -2.87 -1.32
N TYR A 40 10.57 -3.88 -1.22
CA TYR A 40 9.31 -3.87 -1.95
C TYR A 40 8.13 -4.48 -1.18
N GLY A 41 6.93 -4.02 -1.52
CA GLY A 41 5.65 -4.65 -1.18
C GLY A 41 5.02 -5.27 -2.43
N LEU A 42 4.16 -6.28 -2.24
CA LEU A 42 3.49 -6.97 -3.33
C LEU A 42 1.98 -6.79 -3.22
N ASP A 43 1.40 -6.10 -4.19
CA ASP A 43 -0.04 -5.90 -4.35
C ASP A 43 -0.68 -7.03 -5.18
N ASN A 44 -1.96 -7.28 -4.95
CA ASN A 44 -2.75 -8.34 -5.58
C ASN A 44 -3.36 -7.90 -6.93
N GLY A 45 -3.48 -6.59 -7.19
CA GLY A 45 -4.08 -6.04 -8.40
C GLY A 45 -5.60 -6.17 -8.52
N CYS A 46 -6.32 -6.58 -7.48
CA CYS A 46 -7.78 -6.72 -7.44
C CYS A 46 -8.55 -5.40 -7.62
N PHE A 47 -7.86 -4.25 -7.58
CA PHE A 47 -8.46 -2.96 -7.93
C PHE A 47 -9.13 -2.96 -9.32
N GLY A 48 -8.67 -3.83 -10.25
CA GLY A 48 -9.30 -4.05 -11.55
C GLY A 48 -10.58 -4.92 -11.54
N GLY A 49 -11.09 -5.31 -10.37
CA GLY A 49 -12.34 -6.06 -10.21
C GLY A 49 -12.21 -7.59 -10.24
N SER A 50 -11.01 -8.13 -10.45
CA SER A 50 -10.75 -9.57 -10.36
C SER A 50 -9.29 -9.83 -9.99
N LEU A 51 -9.00 -11.00 -9.41
CA LEU A 51 -7.63 -11.42 -9.12
C LEU A 51 -6.90 -11.74 -10.42
N PRO A 52 -5.85 -10.99 -10.81
CA PRO A 52 -5.13 -11.27 -12.04
C PRO A 52 -4.36 -12.60 -11.94
N ARG A 53 -4.43 -13.43 -12.99
CA ARG A 53 -3.71 -14.73 -13.05
C ARG A 53 -2.20 -14.61 -12.78
N ALA A 54 -1.61 -13.46 -13.10
CA ALA A 54 -0.19 -13.21 -12.87
C ALA A 54 0.18 -13.13 -11.37
N TRP A 55 -0.79 -12.95 -10.47
CA TRP A 55 -0.56 -12.88 -9.03
C TRP A 55 0.13 -14.14 -8.49
N HIS A 56 -0.32 -15.34 -8.89
CA HIS A 56 0.32 -16.59 -8.46
C HIS A 56 1.81 -16.66 -8.82
N ARG A 57 2.20 -16.16 -10.00
CA ARG A 57 3.62 -16.09 -10.38
C ARG A 57 4.39 -15.11 -9.50
N LEU A 58 3.79 -14.00 -9.12
CA LEU A 58 4.43 -13.06 -8.19
C LEU A 58 4.58 -13.64 -6.77
N ILE A 59 3.66 -14.52 -6.35
CA ILE A 59 3.81 -15.28 -5.10
C ILE A 59 5.02 -16.23 -5.17
N ASP A 60 5.23 -16.89 -6.31
CA ASP A 60 6.41 -17.73 -6.51
C ASP A 60 7.71 -16.91 -6.48
N ASP A 61 7.75 -15.75 -7.14
CA ASP A 61 8.86 -14.80 -7.05
C ASP A 61 9.12 -14.37 -5.59
N ALA A 62 8.06 -14.08 -4.83
CA ALA A 62 8.15 -13.61 -3.45
C ALA A 62 8.70 -14.66 -2.48
N ARG A 63 8.67 -15.94 -2.84
CA ARG A 63 9.35 -17.01 -2.09
C ARG A 63 10.86 -17.01 -2.31
N GLN A 64 11.33 -16.52 -3.46
CA GLN A 64 12.76 -16.42 -3.78
C GLN A 64 13.37 -15.14 -3.19
N VAL A 65 12.65 -14.03 -3.29
CA VAL A 65 13.06 -12.74 -2.72
C VAL A 65 11.93 -12.26 -1.82
N ARG A 66 12.12 -12.27 -0.50
CA ARG A 66 11.04 -12.01 0.45
C ARG A 66 10.60 -10.52 0.40
N PRO A 67 9.29 -10.22 0.19
CA PRO A 67 8.78 -8.86 0.28
C PRO A 67 8.61 -8.41 1.74
N LEU A 68 8.35 -7.12 1.96
CA LEU A 68 7.87 -6.63 3.26
C LEU A 68 6.50 -7.21 3.62
N TRP A 69 5.62 -7.31 2.63
CA TRP A 69 4.26 -7.82 2.77
C TRP A 69 3.71 -8.21 1.39
N VAL A 70 2.72 -9.08 1.41
CA VAL A 70 1.95 -9.56 0.26
C VAL A 70 0.47 -9.35 0.56
N THR A 71 -0.24 -8.55 -0.23
CA THR A 71 -1.69 -8.47 -0.08
C THR A 71 -2.35 -9.75 -0.56
N LEU A 72 -3.21 -10.31 0.30
CA LEU A 72 -4.15 -11.35 -0.12
C LEU A 72 -5.28 -10.71 -0.93
N PRO A 73 -5.96 -11.47 -1.81
CA PRO A 73 -7.02 -10.94 -2.67
C PRO A 73 -8.13 -10.24 -1.87
N ASP A 74 -8.66 -9.15 -2.44
CA ASP A 74 -9.70 -8.33 -1.80
C ASP A 74 -10.83 -7.95 -2.77
N VAL A 75 -11.91 -7.43 -2.20
CA VAL A 75 -13.01 -6.77 -2.91
C VAL A 75 -13.07 -5.32 -2.46
N VAL A 76 -12.82 -4.40 -3.40
CA VAL A 76 -12.83 -2.97 -3.12
C VAL A 76 -14.19 -2.53 -2.58
N GLY A 77 -14.19 -1.95 -1.39
CA GLY A 77 -15.40 -1.47 -0.72
C GLY A 77 -16.20 -2.53 0.04
N ASP A 78 -15.69 -3.75 0.20
CA ASP A 78 -16.40 -4.80 0.94
C ASP A 78 -15.45 -5.62 1.82
N ALA A 79 -15.43 -5.31 3.11
CA ALA A 79 -14.61 -6.01 4.10
C ALA A 79 -15.05 -7.45 4.34
N ARG A 80 -16.34 -7.78 4.17
CA ARG A 80 -16.85 -9.15 4.38
C ARG A 80 -16.35 -10.07 3.30
N ARG A 81 -16.49 -9.67 2.03
CA ARG A 81 -15.98 -10.44 0.89
C ARG A 81 -14.46 -10.50 0.88
N THR A 82 -13.80 -9.44 1.32
CA THR A 82 -12.35 -9.45 1.50
C THR A 82 -11.89 -10.45 2.56
N MET A 83 -12.61 -10.57 3.69
CA MET A 83 -12.30 -11.58 4.70
C MET A 83 -12.54 -13.01 4.19
N GLU A 84 -13.62 -13.25 3.44
CA GLU A 84 -13.88 -14.56 2.81
C GLU A 84 -12.73 -14.96 1.87
N LEU A 85 -12.21 -14.01 1.07
CA LEU A 85 -11.05 -14.23 0.21
C LEU A 85 -9.76 -14.43 1.01
N PHE A 86 -9.55 -13.68 2.10
CA PHE A 86 -8.41 -13.87 2.98
C PHE A 86 -8.36 -15.31 3.49
N GLU A 87 -9.46 -15.82 4.03
CA GLU A 87 -9.56 -17.20 4.52
C GLU A 87 -9.31 -18.24 3.42
N HIS A 88 -9.85 -18.01 2.22
CA HIS A 88 -9.67 -18.93 1.09
C HIS A 88 -8.21 -18.98 0.59
N PHE A 89 -7.55 -17.82 0.49
CA PHE A 89 -6.22 -17.71 -0.12
C PHE A 89 -5.06 -17.76 0.87
N GLU A 90 -5.30 -17.78 2.18
CA GLU A 90 -4.24 -17.70 3.20
C GLU A 90 -3.14 -18.73 3.00
N MET A 91 -3.53 -19.99 2.74
CA MET A 91 -2.56 -21.07 2.53
C MET A 91 -1.75 -20.90 1.24
N THR A 92 -2.28 -20.18 0.24
CA THR A 92 -1.55 -19.90 -1.02
C THR A 92 -0.29 -19.08 -0.76
N VAL A 93 -0.31 -18.21 0.26
CA VAL A 93 0.80 -17.34 0.63
C VAL A 93 1.52 -17.83 1.90
N HIS A 94 1.36 -19.10 2.27
CA HIS A 94 2.03 -19.68 3.44
C HIS A 94 3.55 -19.45 3.40
N GLY A 95 4.11 -19.03 4.53
CA GLY A 95 5.52 -18.68 4.68
C GLY A 95 5.88 -17.26 4.25
N LEU A 96 4.98 -16.49 3.62
CA LEU A 96 5.19 -15.09 3.25
C LEU A 96 4.55 -14.13 4.26
N PRO A 97 5.01 -12.87 4.35
CA PRO A 97 4.42 -11.90 5.26
C PRO A 97 3.06 -11.43 4.74
N LYS A 98 1.99 -11.77 5.45
CA LYS A 98 0.61 -11.59 4.98
C LYS A 98 0.09 -10.18 5.27
N ALA A 99 -0.43 -9.51 4.25
CA ALA A 99 -1.21 -8.29 4.40
C ALA A 99 -2.70 -8.57 4.13
N LEU A 100 -3.54 -8.30 5.13
CA LEU A 100 -4.99 -8.18 4.91
C LEU A 100 -5.29 -6.79 4.36
N VAL A 101 -6.04 -6.73 3.26
CA VAL A 101 -6.57 -5.45 2.76
C VAL A 101 -7.79 -5.07 3.60
N ILE A 102 -7.71 -3.90 4.23
CA ILE A 102 -8.79 -3.33 5.03
C ILE A 102 -9.69 -2.52 4.10
N GLN A 103 -10.98 -2.83 4.13
CA GLN A 103 -11.99 -2.31 3.22
C GLN A 103 -13.17 -1.72 4.00
N ASP A 104 -14.08 -1.04 3.31
CA ASP A 104 -15.31 -0.49 3.87
C ASP A 104 -16.14 -1.57 4.60
N GLY A 105 -16.76 -1.20 5.73
CA GLY A 105 -17.56 -2.11 6.55
C GLY A 105 -16.77 -2.96 7.56
N ILE A 106 -15.48 -2.67 7.78
CA ILE A 106 -14.61 -3.44 8.69
C ILE A 106 -15.08 -3.43 10.16
N ASP A 107 -15.85 -2.44 10.60
CA ASP A 107 -16.23 -2.28 12.03
C ASP A 107 -17.02 -3.47 12.59
N GLY A 108 -17.70 -4.23 11.73
CA GLY A 108 -18.44 -5.45 12.11
C GLY A 108 -17.66 -6.74 11.93
N ILE A 109 -16.36 -6.68 11.67
CA ILE A 109 -15.54 -7.84 11.27
C ILE A 109 -14.31 -7.93 12.16
N SER A 110 -14.11 -9.11 12.75
CA SER A 110 -12.91 -9.37 13.55
C SER A 110 -11.70 -9.52 12.64
N ILE A 111 -10.61 -8.81 12.95
CA ILE A 111 -9.36 -8.91 12.20
C ILE A 111 -8.50 -10.02 12.84
N PRO A 112 -8.01 -11.00 12.05
CA PRO A 112 -7.17 -12.10 12.57
C PRO A 112 -5.73 -11.63 12.78
N TRP A 113 -5.51 -10.78 13.80
CA TRP A 113 -4.24 -10.11 14.06
C TRP A 113 -3.04 -11.05 14.26
N ASP A 114 -3.27 -12.26 14.76
CA ASP A 114 -2.27 -13.31 14.96
C ASP A 114 -1.81 -13.95 13.65
N ARG A 115 -2.60 -13.85 12.58
CA ARG A 115 -2.35 -14.50 11.27
C ARG A 115 -1.79 -13.56 10.21
N ILE A 116 -1.72 -12.26 10.49
CA ILE A 116 -1.24 -11.21 9.57
C ILE A 116 0.00 -10.52 10.10
N ASP A 117 0.82 -10.01 9.18
CA ASP A 117 2.02 -9.21 9.47
C ASP A 117 1.79 -7.73 9.18
N ALA A 118 0.83 -7.44 8.30
CA ALA A 118 0.54 -6.10 7.82
C ALA A 118 -0.96 -5.90 7.60
N VAL A 119 -1.37 -4.63 7.61
CA VAL A 119 -2.63 -4.18 7.04
C VAL A 119 -2.34 -3.28 5.84
N PHE A 120 -3.07 -3.51 4.76
CA PHE A 120 -3.11 -2.61 3.61
C PHE A 120 -4.43 -1.84 3.68
N ILE A 121 -4.38 -0.54 3.93
CA ILE A 121 -5.57 0.30 4.01
C ILE A 121 -6.05 0.61 2.59
N GLY A 122 -7.05 -0.16 2.15
CA GLY A 122 -7.77 -0.03 0.89
C GLY A 122 -9.09 0.70 1.06
N GLY A 123 -10.07 0.39 0.19
CA GLY A 123 -11.41 0.95 0.29
C GLY A 123 -11.62 2.27 -0.42
N THR A 124 -12.83 2.79 -0.25
CA THR A 124 -13.24 4.07 -0.79
C THR A 124 -12.41 5.20 -0.18
N ASP A 125 -12.33 6.32 -0.90
CA ASP A 125 -11.63 7.48 -0.38
C ASP A 125 -12.29 8.06 0.87
N ALA A 126 -13.62 7.91 1.02
CA ALA A 126 -14.36 8.28 2.22
C ALA A 126 -13.96 7.39 3.41
N PHE A 127 -13.93 6.07 3.20
CA PHE A 127 -13.52 5.12 4.24
C PHE A 127 -12.10 5.35 4.72
N LYS A 128 -11.14 5.52 3.81
CA LYS A 128 -9.73 5.79 4.18
C LYS A 128 -9.55 7.08 4.97
N GLN A 129 -10.45 8.05 4.84
CA GLN A 129 -10.40 9.29 5.59
C GLN A 129 -11.34 9.27 6.82
N GLY A 130 -11.99 8.13 7.06
CA GLY A 130 -12.93 7.92 8.15
C GLY A 130 -12.29 7.34 9.42
N PRO A 131 -13.04 7.35 10.54
CA PRO A 131 -12.57 6.87 11.83
C PRO A 131 -12.24 5.38 11.84
N SER A 132 -13.00 4.55 11.11
CA SER A 132 -12.82 3.09 11.07
C SER A 132 -11.43 2.70 10.55
N ALA A 133 -11.00 3.26 9.41
CA ALA A 133 -9.67 3.02 8.87
C ALA A 133 -8.55 3.50 9.82
N LYS A 134 -8.75 4.63 10.50
CA LYS A 134 -7.81 5.15 11.52
C LYS A 134 -7.72 4.24 12.73
N ALA A 135 -8.85 3.74 13.22
CA ALA A 135 -8.90 2.84 14.36
C ALA A 135 -8.13 1.54 14.06
N VAL A 136 -8.36 0.95 12.89
CA VAL A 136 -7.62 -0.24 12.44
C VAL A 136 -6.12 0.03 12.31
N ALA A 137 -5.73 1.15 11.67
CA ALA A 137 -4.31 1.51 11.55
C ALA A 137 -3.65 1.73 12.92
N THR A 138 -4.38 2.33 13.87
CA THR A 138 -3.89 2.55 15.25
C THR A 138 -3.70 1.22 15.98
N ALA A 139 -4.68 0.32 15.89
CA ALA A 139 -4.60 -1.03 16.46
C ALA A 139 -3.43 -1.82 15.86
N ALA A 140 -3.25 -1.76 14.52
CA ALA A 140 -2.13 -2.38 13.83
C ALA A 140 -0.78 -1.92 14.40
N ARG A 141 -0.59 -0.61 14.61
CA ARG A 141 0.64 -0.08 15.22
C ARG A 141 0.87 -0.56 16.65
N ILE A 142 -0.17 -0.54 17.48
CA ILE A 142 -0.09 -1.02 18.87
C ILE A 142 0.34 -2.50 18.89
N LEU A 143 -0.21 -3.30 17.96
CA LEU A 143 0.09 -4.71 17.77
C LEU A 143 1.36 -4.95 16.93
N LYS A 144 2.13 -3.91 16.63
CA LYS A 144 3.40 -3.95 15.88
C LYS A 144 3.26 -4.58 14.49
N LYS A 145 2.12 -4.37 13.83
CA LYS A 145 1.86 -4.73 12.43
C LYS A 145 2.23 -3.58 11.52
N TRP A 146 2.69 -3.90 10.31
CA TRP A 146 3.00 -2.90 9.30
C TRP A 146 1.73 -2.26 8.76
N VAL A 147 1.72 -0.93 8.60
CA VAL A 147 0.61 -0.18 8.00
C VAL A 147 1.03 0.37 6.65
N HIS A 148 0.43 -0.15 5.58
CA HIS A 148 0.52 0.41 4.23
C HIS A 148 -0.80 1.07 3.84
N VAL A 149 -0.77 2.17 3.09
CA VAL A 149 -2.00 2.86 2.62
C VAL A 149 -1.97 3.08 1.12
N GLY A 150 -3.02 2.61 0.45
CA GLY A 150 -3.14 2.70 -1.00
C GLY A 150 -3.75 4.00 -1.53
N ARG A 151 -3.35 4.38 -2.75
CA ARG A 151 -3.84 5.55 -3.51
C ARG A 151 -3.70 6.88 -2.77
N VAL A 152 -2.54 7.10 -2.17
CA VAL A 152 -2.12 8.36 -1.56
C VAL A 152 -1.46 9.23 -2.63
N ASN A 153 -2.28 9.81 -3.50
CA ASN A 153 -1.83 10.61 -4.64
C ASN A 153 -1.70 12.11 -4.36
N THR A 154 -2.06 12.58 -3.16
CA THR A 154 -2.08 14.01 -2.82
C THR A 154 -1.35 14.30 -1.52
N PRO A 155 -0.77 15.50 -1.36
CA PRO A 155 -0.17 15.95 -0.11
C PRO A 155 -1.10 15.83 1.10
N SER A 156 -2.37 16.20 0.94
CA SER A 156 -3.38 16.13 2.00
C SER A 156 -3.58 14.71 2.53
N ARG A 157 -3.62 13.71 1.63
CA ARG A 157 -3.73 12.29 2.03
C ARG A 157 -2.45 11.81 2.72
N ALA A 158 -1.29 12.21 2.21
CA ALA A 158 -0.01 11.85 2.85
C ALA A 158 0.10 12.43 4.25
N LEU A 159 -0.28 13.69 4.44
CA LEU A 159 -0.33 14.35 5.74
C LEU A 159 -1.34 13.69 6.67
N TYR A 160 -2.53 13.33 6.18
CA TYR A 160 -3.53 12.62 6.97
C TYR A 160 -2.97 11.33 7.57
N TRP A 161 -2.18 10.58 6.81
CA TRP A 161 -1.60 9.29 7.25
C TRP A 161 -0.23 9.42 7.94
N ARG A 162 0.33 10.63 8.01
CA ARG A 162 1.62 10.88 8.67
C ARG A 162 1.57 10.44 10.14
N GLY A 163 2.59 9.73 10.58
CA GLY A 163 2.70 9.18 11.94
C GLY A 163 1.92 7.89 12.17
N LEU A 164 1.01 7.50 11.27
CA LEU A 164 0.32 6.21 11.33
C LEU A 164 0.83 5.22 10.28
N ALA A 165 0.96 5.65 9.02
CA ALA A 165 1.40 4.78 7.94
C ALA A 165 2.93 4.62 7.93
N ASP A 166 3.37 3.37 7.81
CA ASP A 166 4.78 3.03 7.62
C ASP A 166 5.16 3.20 6.15
N SER A 167 4.24 2.91 5.22
CA SER A 167 4.41 3.20 3.79
C SER A 167 3.11 3.57 3.07
N VAL A 168 3.25 4.18 1.90
CA VAL A 168 2.13 4.56 1.02
C VAL A 168 2.49 4.30 -0.44
N ASP A 169 1.47 4.08 -1.27
CA ASP A 169 1.60 4.05 -2.73
C ASP A 169 0.59 4.99 -3.41
N GLY A 170 0.81 5.23 -4.70
CA GLY A 170 -0.21 5.81 -5.55
C GLY A 170 0.17 5.77 -7.03
N SER A 171 -0.82 5.47 -7.87
CA SER A 171 -0.64 5.43 -9.32
C SER A 171 -0.28 6.81 -9.91
N GLY A 172 -0.82 7.89 -9.36
CA GLY A 172 -0.54 9.25 -9.79
C GLY A 172 0.90 9.66 -9.50
N ILE A 173 1.38 9.39 -8.29
CA ILE A 173 2.77 9.69 -7.89
C ILE A 173 3.79 8.79 -8.57
N SER A 174 3.39 7.58 -8.98
CA SER A 174 4.24 6.69 -9.78
C SER A 174 4.34 7.16 -11.24
N ARG A 175 3.24 7.69 -11.80
CA ARG A 175 3.16 8.07 -13.22
C ARG A 175 3.60 9.51 -13.50
N TYR A 176 3.34 10.44 -12.60
CA TYR A 176 3.45 11.88 -12.87
C TYR A 176 4.39 12.58 -11.88
N ASP A 177 5.47 13.15 -12.41
CA ASP A 177 6.53 13.78 -11.61
C ASP A 177 6.07 14.99 -10.80
N HIS A 178 5.12 15.76 -11.34
CA HIS A 178 4.57 16.91 -10.62
C HIS A 178 3.80 16.45 -9.37
N MET A 179 3.02 15.37 -9.46
CA MET A 179 2.30 14.81 -8.32
C MET A 179 3.26 14.26 -7.26
N LEU A 180 4.32 13.56 -7.68
CA LEU A 180 5.35 13.09 -6.76
C LEU A 180 6.06 14.26 -6.08
N ARG A 181 6.41 15.31 -6.83
CA ARG A 181 7.03 16.53 -6.29
C ARG A 181 6.14 17.19 -5.24
N ASP A 182 4.86 17.34 -5.54
CA ASP A 182 3.91 17.96 -4.61
C ASP A 182 3.75 17.12 -3.35
N LEU A 183 3.64 15.79 -3.49
CA LEU A 183 3.59 14.86 -2.34
C LEU A 183 4.82 15.02 -1.44
N LEU A 184 6.03 15.06 -2.02
CA LEU A 184 7.27 15.21 -1.27
C LEU A 184 7.35 16.55 -0.54
N ARG A 185 6.96 17.66 -1.19
CA ARG A 185 6.88 18.99 -0.56
C ARG A 185 5.94 18.99 0.64
N GLY A 186 4.75 18.38 0.46
CA GLY A 186 3.77 18.24 1.53
C GLY A 186 4.28 17.45 2.72
N ILE A 187 4.97 16.33 2.50
CA ILE A 187 5.53 15.49 3.57
C ILE A 187 6.66 16.21 4.31
N ASN A 188 7.54 16.91 3.57
CA ASN A 188 8.69 17.61 4.14
C ASN A 188 8.32 18.94 4.84
N GLY A 189 7.08 19.40 4.70
CA GLY A 189 6.59 20.56 5.42
C GLY A 189 6.96 21.90 4.79
N ASP A 190 7.05 21.98 3.45
CA ASP A 190 7.03 23.28 2.77
C ASP A 190 5.63 23.90 2.96
N THR A 191 5.44 24.56 4.10
CA THR A 191 4.40 25.55 4.33
C THR A 191 4.71 26.76 3.45
N GLY A 192 4.35 26.66 2.17
CA GLY A 192 4.06 27.83 1.34
C GLY A 192 2.76 28.46 1.81
N GLN A 193 2.69 28.88 3.07
CA GLN A 193 1.68 29.81 3.54
C GLN A 193 2.08 31.16 2.95
N GLN A 194 1.59 31.47 1.74
CA GLN A 194 1.47 32.86 1.34
C GLN A 194 0.50 33.50 2.32
N CYS A 195 1.04 34.17 3.34
CA CYS A 195 0.33 35.21 4.05
C CYS A 195 -0.08 36.25 3.01
N LEU A 196 -1.33 36.17 2.57
CA LEU A 196 -2.03 37.33 2.05
C LEU A 196 -2.44 38.15 3.26
N PHE A 197 -1.64 39.16 3.58
CA PHE A 197 -2.14 40.38 4.20
C PHE A 197 -2.73 41.26 3.09
#